data_AF-A0A950MFE6-F1
#
_entry.id   AF-A0A950MFE6-F1
#
_cell.length_a   1.000
_cell.length_b   1.000
_cell.length_c   1.000
_cell.angle_alpha   90.00
_cell.angle_beta   90.00
_cell.angle_gamma   90.00
#
_symmetry.space_group_name_H-M   'P 1'
#
loop_
_entity.id
_entity.type
_entity.pdbx_description
1 polymer ?
#
loop_
_entity_poly.entity_id
_entity_poly.type
_entity_poly.pdbx_seq_one_letter_code
_entity_poly.pdbx_strand_id
1 'polypeptide(L)'
;MSQSSQISASMGDKPEEDISMSEYLAFKLGKEEYGLDILKVQEIRGYEAVTRIANVPDFVKGVINLRGIIVPIVDMRIKFKLGEPTYDQFTVVIILNIPGKVVGMVVDSVSDVITLKPDQVKPPPEMGNSLSGGDYIIGLGTLDERMLILMDIERLMSSKDMGLVDAAALGK
;
A
#
# COMPACT_ATOMS: atom_id res chain seq x y z
N MET A 1 -36.10 -57.60 30.36
CA MET A 1 -36.98 -56.86 29.44
C MET A 1 -36.63 -55.39 29.62
N SER A 2 -35.58 -54.88 28.98
CA SER A 2 -35.44 -54.54 27.56
C SER A 2 -36.22 -53.28 27.17
N GLN A 3 -35.46 -52.37 26.55
CA GLN A 3 -35.80 -51.18 25.75
C GLN A 3 -35.94 -49.86 26.51
N SER A 4 -35.47 -48.70 26.06
CA SER A 4 -34.52 -48.24 25.02
C SER A 4 -34.59 -46.69 25.06
N SER A 5 -33.61 -46.03 24.42
CA SER A 5 -33.61 -44.61 24.01
C SER A 5 -32.96 -43.64 25.00
N GLN A 6 -32.03 -42.75 24.63
CA GLN A 6 -31.52 -42.37 23.31
C GLN A 6 -30.18 -41.65 23.49
N ILE A 7 -29.33 -41.80 22.49
CA ILE A 7 -28.03 -41.19 22.32
C ILE A 7 -28.26 -39.73 21.87
N SER A 8 -27.66 -38.76 22.57
CA SER A 8 -27.41 -37.42 22.04
C SER A 8 -25.94 -37.09 22.29
N ALA A 9 -25.10 -37.45 21.33
CA ALA A 9 -23.78 -36.85 21.19
C ALA A 9 -24.01 -35.44 20.61
N SER A 10 -23.79 -34.39 21.41
CA SER A 10 -23.74 -33.03 20.87
C SER A 10 -22.46 -32.89 20.06
N MET A 11 -22.61 -32.60 18.77
CA MET A 11 -21.55 -32.16 17.88
C MET A 11 -20.69 -31.09 18.56
N GLY A 12 -19.38 -31.27 18.50
CA GLY A 12 -18.43 -30.24 18.87
C GLY A 12 -18.55 -29.06 17.92
N ASP A 13 -18.92 -27.92 18.50
CA ASP A 13 -18.71 -26.61 17.93
C ASP A 13 -17.19 -26.42 17.77
N LYS A 14 -16.68 -26.62 16.55
CA LYS A 14 -15.32 -26.18 16.23
C LYS A 14 -15.42 -24.66 16.06
N PRO A 15 -14.61 -23.86 16.77
CA PRO A 15 -14.58 -22.43 16.53
C PRO A 15 -14.25 -22.22 15.05
N GLU A 16 -15.11 -21.50 14.34
CA GLU A 16 -14.81 -20.96 13.02
C GLU A 16 -13.53 -20.13 13.20
N GLU A 17 -12.40 -20.65 12.72
CA GLU A 17 -11.18 -19.85 12.62
C GLU A 17 -11.52 -18.70 11.68
N ASP A 18 -11.63 -17.50 12.24
CA ASP A 18 -11.80 -16.26 11.50
C ASP A 18 -10.54 -16.09 10.64
N ILE A 19 -10.57 -16.65 9.42
CA ILE A 19 -9.48 -16.53 8.47
C ILE A 19 -9.43 -15.04 8.14
N SER A 20 -8.54 -14.31 8.80
CA SER A 20 -8.39 -12.86 8.65
C SER A 20 -7.88 -12.56 7.24
N MET A 21 -8.82 -12.45 6.31
CA MET A 21 -8.57 -12.01 4.94
C MET A 21 -8.19 -10.54 4.97
N SER A 22 -7.17 -10.18 4.21
CA SER A 22 -6.72 -8.79 4.08
C SER A 22 -7.00 -8.29 2.68
N GLU A 23 -7.49 -7.05 2.59
CA GLU A 23 -7.79 -6.39 1.33
C GLU A 23 -6.67 -5.42 0.95
N TYR A 24 -6.24 -5.51 -0.31
CA TYR A 24 -5.14 -4.70 -0.83
C TYR A 24 -5.60 -3.92 -2.06
N LEU A 25 -5.27 -2.64 -2.11
CA LEU A 25 -5.35 -1.87 -3.35
C LEU A 25 -4.19 -2.26 -4.25
N ALA A 26 -4.48 -2.85 -5.39
CA ALA A 26 -3.50 -3.18 -6.43
C ALA A 26 -3.24 -1.96 -7.31
N PHE A 27 -1.96 -1.66 -7.56
CA PHE A 27 -1.54 -0.56 -8.41
C PHE A 27 -0.25 -0.89 -9.16
N LYS A 28 0.02 -0.17 -10.24
CA LYS A 28 1.18 -0.39 -11.10
C LYS A 28 2.23 0.69 -10.93
N LEU A 29 3.48 0.25 -10.95
CA LEU A 29 4.66 1.09 -11.12
C LEU A 29 5.60 0.39 -12.11
N GLY A 30 5.86 1.02 -13.24
CA GLY A 30 6.63 0.42 -14.31
C GLY A 30 5.91 -0.79 -14.91
N LYS A 31 6.52 -1.97 -14.77
CA LYS A 31 5.97 -3.24 -15.27
C LYS A 31 5.43 -4.11 -14.14
N GLU A 32 5.68 -3.70 -12.91
CA GLU A 32 5.40 -4.45 -11.71
C GLU A 32 4.07 -4.01 -11.09
N GLU A 33 3.41 -4.96 -10.42
CA GLU A 33 2.18 -4.73 -9.67
C GLU A 33 2.49 -4.79 -8.17
N TYR A 34 2.01 -3.78 -7.46
CA TYR A 34 2.20 -3.58 -6.05
C TYR A 34 0.85 -3.57 -5.33
N GLY A 35 0.88 -3.92 -4.05
CA GLY A 35 -0.30 -3.90 -3.19
C GLY A 35 -0.02 -3.14 -1.91
N LEU A 36 -1.00 -2.37 -1.44
CA LEU A 36 -1.00 -1.77 -0.11
C LEU A 36 -2.33 -2.02 0.57
N ASP A 37 -2.35 -2.02 1.90
CA ASP A 37 -3.57 -2.18 2.68
C ASP A 37 -4.59 -1.08 2.32
N ILE A 38 -5.76 -1.49 1.84
CA ILE A 38 -6.82 -0.58 1.41
C ILE A 38 -7.27 0.35 2.54
N LEU A 39 -7.14 -0.08 3.80
CA LEU A 39 -7.53 0.70 4.97
C LEU A 39 -6.65 1.95 5.17
N LYS A 40 -5.50 2.02 4.50
CA LYS A 40 -4.62 3.20 4.50
C LYS A 40 -5.00 4.21 3.42
N VAL A 41 -5.86 3.85 2.48
CA VAL A 41 -6.28 4.70 1.37
C VAL A 41 -7.44 5.58 1.81
N GLN A 42 -7.23 6.89 1.73
CA GLN A 42 -8.27 7.87 2.01
C GLN A 42 -9.10 8.19 0.75
N GLU A 43 -8.45 8.40 -0.39
CA GLU A 43 -9.09 8.58 -1.70
C GLU A 43 -8.07 8.40 -2.83
N ILE A 44 -8.56 8.23 -4.06
CA ILE A 44 -7.75 8.14 -5.27
C ILE A 44 -8.19 9.26 -6.21
N ARG A 45 -7.22 9.99 -6.77
CA ARG A 45 -7.48 11.12 -7.67
C ARG A 45 -6.64 11.02 -8.94
N GLY A 46 -7.12 11.59 -10.04
CA GLY A 46 -6.29 11.78 -11.23
C GLY A 46 -5.07 12.65 -10.90
N TYR A 47 -3.95 12.39 -11.57
CA TYR A 47 -2.74 13.20 -11.40
C TYR A 47 -2.95 14.61 -11.98
N GLU A 48 -2.76 15.62 -11.13
CA GLU A 48 -2.85 17.03 -11.47
C GLU A 48 -1.53 17.74 -11.16
N ALA A 49 -1.38 18.96 -11.69
CA ALA A 49 -0.20 19.77 -11.42
C ALA A 49 -0.05 20.05 -9.92
N VAL A 50 1.15 19.83 -9.39
CA VAL A 50 1.50 20.08 -7.99
C VAL A 50 2.27 21.38 -7.82
N THR A 51 2.15 22.00 -6.66
CA THR A 51 2.99 23.15 -6.29
C THR A 51 4.36 22.64 -5.88
N ARG A 52 5.39 22.94 -6.69
CA ARG A 52 6.77 22.50 -6.42
C ARG A 52 7.36 23.18 -5.19
N ILE A 53 8.16 22.43 -4.43
CA ILE A 53 8.91 22.94 -3.29
C ILE A 53 10.40 22.95 -3.66
N ALA A 54 11.12 23.99 -3.27
CA ALA A 54 12.57 24.07 -3.47
C ALA A 54 13.31 23.23 -2.41
N ASN A 55 14.48 22.70 -2.76
CA ASN A 55 15.37 21.97 -1.85
C ASN A 55 14.80 20.69 -1.23
N VAL A 56 13.80 20.06 -1.88
CA VAL A 56 13.32 18.72 -1.52
C VAL A 56 13.98 17.67 -2.41
N PRO A 57 14.05 16.39 -1.97
CA PRO A 57 14.49 15.30 -2.83
C PRO A 57 13.63 15.17 -4.09
N ASP A 58 14.22 14.70 -5.20
CA ASP A 58 13.54 14.63 -6.51
C ASP A 58 12.27 13.78 -6.52
N PHE A 59 12.19 12.78 -5.64
CA PHE A 59 10.99 11.95 -5.49
C PHE A 59 9.82 12.73 -4.85
N VAL A 60 10.05 13.86 -4.19
CA VAL A 60 9.00 14.74 -3.70
C VAL A 60 8.65 15.72 -4.81
N LYS A 61 7.53 15.49 -5.49
CA LYS A 61 7.09 16.35 -6.60
C LYS A 61 6.66 17.73 -6.12
N GLY A 62 6.20 17.83 -4.88
CA GLY A 62 5.71 19.06 -4.27
C GLY A 62 4.54 18.80 -3.32
N VAL A 63 3.59 19.72 -3.30
CA VAL A 63 2.38 19.63 -2.47
C VAL A 63 1.12 19.95 -3.28
N ILE A 64 -0.01 19.45 -2.80
CA ILE A 64 -1.35 19.85 -3.25
C ILE A 64 -2.15 20.38 -2.06
N ASN A 65 -3.16 21.21 -2.34
CA ASN A 65 -4.16 21.57 -1.36
C ASN A 65 -5.34 20.60 -1.46
N LEU A 66 -5.49 19.74 -0.46
CA LEU A 66 -6.60 18.82 -0.34
C LEU A 66 -7.56 19.30 0.76
N ARG A 67 -8.66 19.92 0.34
CA ARG A 67 -9.73 20.42 1.24
C ARG A 67 -9.20 21.32 2.37
N GLY A 68 -8.22 22.17 2.07
CA GLY A 68 -7.57 23.07 3.02
C GLY A 68 -6.32 22.50 3.69
N ILE A 69 -5.99 21.23 3.46
CA ILE A 69 -4.81 20.56 4.03
C ILE A 69 -3.72 20.48 2.97
N ILE A 70 -2.49 20.88 3.34
CA ILE A 70 -1.33 20.73 2.46
C ILE A 70 -0.85 19.28 2.51
N VAL A 71 -0.97 18.59 1.39
CA VAL A 71 -0.60 17.17 1.26
C VAL A 71 0.66 17.06 0.39
N PRO A 72 1.78 16.52 0.92
CA PRO A 72 2.97 16.25 0.12
C PRO A 72 2.70 15.13 -0.89
N ILE A 73 3.19 15.31 -2.11
CA ILE A 73 3.07 14.35 -3.20
C ILE A 73 4.43 13.74 -3.51
N VAL A 74 4.50 12.42 -3.41
CA VAL A 74 5.70 11.61 -3.68
C VAL A 74 5.52 10.80 -4.95
N ASP A 75 6.50 10.84 -5.85
CA ASP A 75 6.55 10.02 -7.05
C ASP A 75 7.29 8.71 -6.77
N MET A 76 6.55 7.61 -6.88
CA MET A 76 7.06 6.29 -6.54
C MET A 76 7.99 5.70 -7.60
N ARG A 77 7.84 6.09 -8.87
CA ARG A 77 8.77 5.68 -9.92
C ARG A 77 10.16 6.27 -9.67
N ILE A 78 10.21 7.57 -9.32
CA ILE A 78 11.46 8.23 -8.96
C ILE A 78 12.02 7.61 -7.68
N LYS A 79 11.17 7.40 -6.66
CA LYS A 79 11.60 6.82 -5.37
C LYS A 79 12.22 5.43 -5.53
N PHE A 80 11.62 4.56 -6.34
CA PHE A 80 12.11 3.21 -6.59
C PHE A 80 13.07 3.08 -7.78
N LYS A 81 13.39 4.21 -8.44
CA LYS A 81 14.29 4.25 -9.60
C LYS A 81 13.82 3.32 -10.73
N LEU A 82 12.50 3.24 -10.94
CA LEU A 82 11.85 2.36 -11.93
C LEU A 82 11.80 3.00 -13.33
N GLY A 83 12.89 3.67 -13.73
CA GLY A 83 12.98 4.43 -14.97
C GLY A 83 12.35 5.82 -14.92
N GLU A 84 12.18 6.44 -16.08
CA GLU A 84 11.61 7.78 -16.19
C GLU A 84 10.08 7.74 -15.97
N PRO A 85 9.52 8.62 -15.12
CA PRO A 85 8.09 8.71 -14.93
C PRO A 85 7.41 9.31 -16.16
N THR A 86 6.41 8.61 -16.68
CA THR A 86 5.51 9.08 -17.72
C THR A 86 4.17 9.37 -17.10
N TYR A 87 3.68 10.61 -17.23
CA TYR A 87 2.38 11.00 -16.71
C TYR A 87 1.38 11.04 -17.86
N ASP A 88 0.36 10.19 -17.76
CA ASP A 88 -0.73 10.09 -18.72
C ASP A 88 -2.10 10.14 -18.01
N GLN A 89 -3.17 9.88 -18.74
CA GLN A 89 -4.54 9.89 -18.19
C GLN A 89 -4.83 8.78 -17.16
N PHE A 90 -3.98 7.74 -17.09
CA PHE A 90 -4.11 6.65 -16.14
C PHE A 90 -3.33 6.92 -14.84
N THR A 91 -2.39 7.86 -14.88
CA THR A 91 -1.60 8.27 -13.73
C THR A 91 -2.52 8.85 -12.66
N VAL A 92 -2.42 8.30 -11.45
CA VAL A 92 -3.24 8.69 -10.31
C VAL A 92 -2.38 8.99 -9.09
N VAL A 93 -2.96 9.80 -8.20
CA VAL A 93 -2.46 10.04 -6.84
C VAL A 93 -3.32 9.25 -5.87
N ILE A 94 -2.70 8.31 -5.15
CA ILE A 94 -3.31 7.63 -4.02
C ILE A 94 -3.05 8.48 -2.79
N ILE A 95 -4.11 9.03 -2.20
CA ILE A 95 -4.03 9.77 -0.94
C ILE A 95 -4.10 8.77 0.21
N LEU A 96 -3.06 8.76 1.02
CA LEU A 96 -2.88 7.86 2.14
C LEU A 96 -3.07 8.62 3.45
N ASN A 97 -3.78 7.98 4.38
CA ASN A 97 -3.86 8.43 5.76
C ASN A 97 -3.12 7.42 6.63
N ILE A 98 -1.96 7.84 7.13
CA ILE A 98 -1.11 7.05 8.02
C ILE A 98 -0.96 7.79 9.35
N PRO A 99 -0.54 7.13 10.44
CA PRO A 99 -0.50 7.74 11.76
C PRO A 99 0.20 9.11 11.77
N GLY A 100 -0.57 10.15 12.05
CA GLY A 100 -0.11 11.52 12.19
C GLY A 100 0.15 12.31 10.90
N LYS A 101 -0.16 11.78 9.70
CA LYS A 101 0.06 12.50 8.43
C LYS A 101 -0.77 11.97 7.27
N VAL A 102 -1.11 12.90 6.37
CA VAL A 102 -1.70 12.60 5.06
C VAL A 102 -0.63 12.81 4.01
N VAL A 103 -0.44 11.84 3.11
CA VAL A 103 0.55 11.89 2.03
C VAL A 103 -0.06 11.37 0.75
N GLY A 104 0.26 11.98 -0.38
CA GLY A 104 -0.14 11.49 -1.69
C GLY A 104 1.02 10.77 -2.38
N MET A 105 0.70 9.67 -3.03
CA MET A 105 1.65 8.87 -3.78
C MET A 105 1.21 8.80 -5.24
N VAL A 106 2.09 9.22 -6.16
CA VAL A 106 1.87 9.09 -7.60
C VAL A 106 2.24 7.69 -8.05
N VAL A 107 1.30 7.05 -8.75
CA VAL A 107 1.46 5.72 -9.36
C VAL A 107 0.97 5.76 -10.80
N ASP A 108 1.34 4.75 -11.60
CA ASP A 108 1.01 4.74 -13.02
C ASP A 108 -0.46 4.47 -13.28
N SER A 109 -1.06 3.58 -12.47
CA SER A 109 -2.48 3.26 -12.51
C SER A 109 -2.87 2.47 -11.28
N VAL A 110 -4.12 2.56 -10.87
CA VAL A 110 -4.74 1.61 -9.93
C VAL A 110 -5.45 0.53 -10.73
N SER A 111 -5.27 -0.73 -10.35
CA SER A 111 -5.89 -1.88 -11.01
C SER A 111 -7.27 -2.17 -10.40
N ASP A 112 -7.31 -2.64 -9.16
CA ASP A 112 -8.49 -3.17 -8.48
C ASP A 112 -8.18 -3.39 -6.98
N VAL A 113 -9.19 -3.80 -6.21
CA VAL A 113 -9.00 -4.26 -4.82
C VAL A 113 -9.00 -5.77 -4.83
N ILE A 114 -7.96 -6.36 -4.23
CA ILE A 114 -7.81 -7.82 -4.12
C ILE A 114 -7.92 -8.25 -2.67
N THR A 115 -8.57 -9.38 -2.44
CA THR A 115 -8.62 -10.01 -1.12
C THR A 115 -7.66 -11.19 -1.11
N LEU A 116 -6.70 -11.17 -0.19
CA LEU A 116 -5.71 -12.24 -0.03
C LEU A 116 -5.93 -12.96 1.30
N LYS A 117 -5.90 -14.28 1.23
CA LYS A 117 -5.81 -15.15 2.40
C LYS A 117 -4.36 -15.23 2.90
N PRO A 118 -4.14 -15.53 4.19
CA PRO A 118 -2.78 -15.63 4.74
C PRO A 118 -1.86 -16.61 4.01
N ASP A 119 -2.40 -17.73 3.49
CA ASP A 119 -1.65 -18.73 2.73
C ASP A 119 -1.28 -18.30 1.30
N GLN A 120 -1.93 -17.26 0.78
CA GLN A 120 -1.65 -16.64 -0.52
C GLN A 120 -0.56 -15.57 -0.43
N VAL A 121 -0.16 -15.19 0.79
CA VAL A 121 0.95 -14.25 1.04
C VAL A 121 2.19 -15.04 1.40
N LYS A 122 3.19 -15.00 0.53
CA LYS A 122 4.49 -15.61 0.79
C LYS A 122 5.46 -14.55 1.30
N PRO A 123 6.40 -14.91 2.20
CA PRO A 123 7.46 -13.99 2.57
C PRO A 123 8.22 -13.56 1.31
N PRO A 124 8.79 -12.33 1.30
CA PRO A 124 9.63 -11.93 0.20
C PRO A 124 10.80 -12.92 0.09
N PRO A 125 11.27 -13.24 -1.12
CA PRO A 125 12.50 -14.01 -1.29
C PRO A 125 13.61 -13.35 -0.47
N GLU A 126 14.57 -14.12 0.05
CA GLU A 126 15.79 -13.58 0.64
C GLU A 126 16.58 -12.83 -0.45
N MET A 127 16.16 -11.61 -0.74
CA MET A 127 16.74 -10.77 -1.77
C MET A 127 17.97 -10.13 -1.13
N GLY A 128 19.07 -10.89 -1.16
CA GLY A 128 20.30 -10.56 -0.44
C GLY A 128 20.78 -9.14 -0.73
N ASN A 129 20.81 -8.30 0.33
CA ASN A 129 21.49 -7.01 0.51
C ASN A 129 21.54 -5.96 -0.62
N SER A 130 20.97 -6.22 -1.80
CA SER A 130 21.17 -5.41 -3.01
C SER A 130 19.98 -4.49 -3.29
N LEU A 131 18.86 -4.73 -2.62
CA LEU A 131 17.79 -3.76 -2.44
C LEU A 131 17.91 -3.22 -1.02
N SER A 132 18.47 -2.02 -0.86
CA SER A 132 18.38 -1.24 0.39
C SER A 132 16.93 -0.82 0.74
N GLY A 133 15.94 -1.57 0.25
CA GLY A 133 14.50 -1.33 0.35
C GLY A 133 13.69 -2.53 0.87
N GLY A 134 14.35 -3.57 1.38
CA GLY A 134 13.67 -4.76 1.94
C GLY A 134 12.85 -4.51 3.21
N ASP A 135 12.99 -3.34 3.82
CA ASP A 135 12.35 -3.02 5.10
C ASP A 135 10.85 -2.77 5.01
N TYR A 136 10.33 -2.37 3.85
CA TYR A 136 8.91 -2.02 3.66
C TYR A 136 8.17 -3.00 2.75
N ILE A 137 8.77 -4.14 2.41
CA ILE A 137 8.09 -5.21 1.67
C ILE A 137 7.56 -6.21 2.71
N ILE A 138 6.24 -6.40 2.72
CA ILE A 138 5.57 -7.37 3.58
C ILE A 138 5.75 -8.78 3.00
N GLY A 139 5.64 -8.90 1.68
CA GLY A 139 5.73 -10.19 1.00
C GLY A 139 5.23 -10.13 -0.44
N LEU A 140 5.03 -11.32 -1.00
CA LEU A 140 4.49 -11.52 -2.34
C LEU A 140 3.09 -12.14 -2.21
N GLY A 141 2.07 -11.40 -2.62
CA GLY A 141 0.71 -11.90 -2.75
C GLY A 141 0.54 -12.60 -4.10
N THR A 142 -0.08 -13.78 -4.11
CA THR A 142 -0.45 -14.46 -5.36
C THR A 142 -1.94 -14.79 -5.35
N LEU A 143 -2.68 -14.21 -6.27
CA LEU A 143 -4.08 -14.54 -6.54
C LEU A 143 -4.20 -15.01 -7.99
N ASP A 144 -4.60 -16.26 -8.16
CA ASP A 144 -4.57 -16.96 -9.44
C ASP A 144 -3.16 -16.96 -10.06
N GLU A 145 -2.94 -16.16 -11.10
CA GLU A 145 -1.64 -15.99 -11.79
C GLU A 145 -1.06 -14.57 -11.62
N ARG A 146 -1.74 -13.71 -10.84
CA ARG A 146 -1.29 -12.33 -10.57
C ARG A 146 -0.38 -12.32 -9.35
N MET A 147 0.82 -11.78 -9.52
CA MET A 147 1.79 -11.58 -8.46
C MET A 147 1.81 -10.10 -8.06
N LEU A 148 1.65 -9.84 -6.76
CA LEU A 148 1.70 -8.49 -6.20
C LEU A 148 2.79 -8.39 -5.15
N ILE A 149 3.59 -7.32 -5.24
CA ILE A 149 4.56 -6.97 -4.21
C ILE A 149 3.82 -6.19 -3.12
N LEU A 150 3.58 -6.83 -1.98
CA LEU A 150 2.84 -6.22 -0.87
C LEU A 150 3.76 -5.31 -0.06
N MET A 151 3.29 -4.09 0.18
CA MET A 151 4.07 -3.01 0.76
C MET A 151 3.50 -2.54 2.08
N ASP A 152 4.39 -2.39 3.07
CA ASP A 152 4.15 -1.65 4.29
C ASP A 152 4.34 -0.16 4.00
N ILE A 153 3.24 0.48 3.59
CA ILE A 153 3.23 1.89 3.22
C ILE A 153 3.50 2.81 4.41
N GLU A 154 3.13 2.40 5.62
CA GLU A 154 3.37 3.18 6.84
C GLU A 154 4.87 3.24 7.14
N ARG A 155 5.54 2.09 7.09
CA ARG A 155 6.99 1.98 7.29
C ARG A 155 7.75 2.69 6.18
N LEU A 156 7.31 2.56 4.93
CA LEU A 156 7.90 3.28 3.80
C LEU A 156 7.85 4.80 4.03
N MET A 157 6.65 5.33 4.29
CA MET A 157 6.41 6.77 4.44
C MET A 157 6.96 7.35 5.76
N SER A 158 7.34 6.50 6.70
CA SER A 158 7.99 6.88 7.96
C SER A 158 9.49 6.61 7.98
N SER A 159 10.04 6.03 6.91
CA SER A 159 11.46 5.82 6.76
C SER A 159 12.21 7.15 6.71
N LYS A 160 13.41 7.19 7.29
CA LYS A 160 14.30 8.36 7.25
C LYS A 160 14.57 8.80 5.81
N ASP A 161 14.59 7.83 4.88
CA ASP A 161 14.84 8.04 3.45
C ASP A 161 13.75 8.82 2.73
N MET A 162 12.56 8.97 3.32
CA MET A 162 11.50 9.80 2.76
C MET A 162 11.70 11.28 3.11
N GLY A 163 12.39 11.61 4.20
CA GLY A 163 12.65 12.99 4.59
C GLY A 163 11.39 13.86 4.69
N LEU A 164 10.19 13.27 4.78
CA LEU A 164 8.90 13.97 4.80
C LEU A 164 8.62 14.68 6.13
N VAL A 165 9.64 14.80 6.98
CA VAL A 165 9.58 15.51 8.24
C VAL A 165 9.76 16.99 7.91
N ASP A 166 8.73 17.79 8.21
CA ASP A 166 8.71 19.27 8.15
C ASP A 166 8.28 19.98 6.84
N ALA A 167 7.52 19.34 5.95
CA ALA A 167 6.80 20.11 4.91
C ALA A 167 5.66 20.98 5.50
N ALA A 168 5.16 20.65 6.69
CA ALA A 168 4.14 21.42 7.41
C ALA A 168 4.66 22.75 8.01
N ALA A 169 5.97 23.02 7.92
CA ALA A 169 6.58 24.24 8.44
C ALA A 169 6.68 25.40 7.42
N LEU A 170 6.34 25.19 6.14
CA LEU A 170 6.44 26.22 5.07
C LEU A 170 5.32 27.28 5.08
N GLY A 171 4.83 27.66 6.27
CA GLY A 171 3.67 28.56 6.40
C GLY A 171 3.67 29.43 7.65
N LYS A 172 4.82 29.95 8.07
CA LYS A 172 4.88 31.12 8.96
C LYS A 172 5.77 32.20 8.39
#